data_AF-A0AAY4A1Z9-F1
#
_entry.id   AF-A0AAY4A1Z9-F1
#
_cell.length_a   1.000
_cell.length_b   1.000
_cell.length_c   1.000
_cell.angle_alpha   90.00
_cell.angle_beta   90.00
_cell.angle_gamma   90.00
#
_symmetry.space_group_name_H-M   'P 1'
#
loop_
_entity.id
_entity.type
_entity.pdbx_description
1 polymer ?
#
loop_
_entity_poly.entity_id
_entity_poly.type
_entity_poly.pdbx_seq_one_letter_code
_entity_poly.pdbx_strand_id
1 'polypeptide(L)'
;MSAVKSNLSKEQERMLCSMFDRAKLSLLFKASVHGYSGSSFHQKCDNQGPTITVAYNNSALVYGGYVSKDFAQTGQDVYDEKAFLFSLDCRSEDFILRQVPVTNGQPAFNDGAYSPNFGSLIFLYNNSNNVFSNPGNYFNFDPAEIHGNDLVLTEGCGEYLTKPLRNIDWSPGKRNELMEAIKSWKPVITSVSKARVLLVGPVGSGKSSFFNSVSSVFQGHVTSQANTGVTTQVRHEVNF
;
A
#
# COMPACT_ATOMS: atom_id res chain seq x y z
N MET A 1 2.18 -17.50 -17.48
CA MET A 1 2.51 -16.87 -16.19
C MET A 1 2.18 -15.39 -16.29
N SER A 2 1.38 -14.84 -15.38
CA SER A 2 1.13 -13.39 -15.35
C SER A 2 2.43 -12.68 -14.99
N ALA A 3 2.82 -11.67 -15.76
CA ALA A 3 3.99 -10.85 -15.42
C ALA A 3 3.77 -10.19 -14.04
N VAL A 4 4.78 -10.23 -13.17
CA VAL A 4 4.74 -9.53 -11.88
C VAL A 4 4.64 -8.04 -12.16
N LYS A 5 3.62 -7.37 -11.60
CA LYS A 5 3.38 -5.94 -11.79
C LYS A 5 3.59 -5.17 -10.50
N SER A 6 4.06 -3.93 -10.65
CA SER A 6 4.09 -2.94 -9.59
C SER A 6 2.67 -2.60 -9.15
N ASN A 7 2.53 -2.22 -7.87
CA ASN A 7 1.28 -1.69 -7.33
C ASN A 7 1.25 -0.14 -7.39
N LEU A 8 2.25 0.49 -8.02
CA LEU A 8 2.23 1.92 -8.31
C LEU A 8 1.08 2.25 -9.26
N SER A 9 0.29 3.27 -8.90
CA SER A 9 -0.61 3.91 -9.85
C SER A 9 0.21 4.66 -10.92
N LYS A 10 -0.41 4.95 -12.06
CA LYS A 10 0.23 5.77 -13.12
C LYS A 10 0.65 7.15 -12.64
N GLU A 11 0.00 7.67 -11.60
CA GLU A 11 0.33 8.97 -11.01
C GLU A 11 1.55 8.84 -10.11
N GLN A 12 1.55 7.85 -9.22
CA GLN A 12 2.70 7.58 -8.35
C GLN A 12 3.95 7.27 -9.17
N GLU A 13 3.85 6.45 -10.21
CA GLU A 13 4.97 6.15 -11.10
C GLU A 13 5.50 7.43 -11.78
N ARG A 14 4.61 8.34 -12.22
CA ARG A 14 5.01 9.62 -12.81
C ARG A 14 5.70 10.52 -11.80
N MET A 15 5.17 10.62 -10.58
CA MET A 15 5.77 11.40 -9.49
C MET A 15 7.14 10.85 -9.08
N LEU A 16 7.31 9.53 -9.04
CA LEU A 16 8.62 8.94 -8.78
C LEU A 16 9.58 9.19 -9.94
N CYS A 17 9.10 9.07 -11.19
CA CYS A 17 9.92 9.33 -12.36
C CYS A 17 10.35 10.80 -12.47
N SER A 18 9.58 11.77 -11.95
CA SER A 18 9.95 13.19 -12.00
C SER A 18 11.13 13.56 -11.10
N MET A 19 11.55 12.66 -10.19
CA MET A 19 12.82 12.80 -9.45
C MET A 19 14.04 12.57 -10.34
N PHE A 20 13.84 12.11 -11.58
CA PHE A 20 14.88 11.78 -12.54
C PHE A 20 14.59 12.47 -13.88
N ASP A 21 15.63 12.77 -14.67
CA ASP A 21 15.44 13.48 -15.94
C ASP A 21 14.64 12.67 -16.97
N ARG A 22 15.16 11.48 -17.32
CA ARG A 22 14.53 10.53 -18.26
C ARG A 22 14.66 9.12 -17.72
N ALA A 23 13.81 8.76 -16.77
CA ALA A 23 13.76 7.42 -16.22
C ALA A 23 12.55 6.64 -16.73
N LYS A 24 12.75 5.32 -16.85
CA LYS A 24 11.67 4.35 -16.98
C LYS A 24 11.89 3.29 -15.90
N LEU A 25 10.90 3.09 -15.05
CA LEU A 25 10.98 2.08 -14.01
C LEU A 25 10.74 0.69 -14.59
N SER A 26 11.56 -0.26 -14.16
CA SER A 26 11.38 -1.69 -14.42
C SER A 26 11.37 -2.42 -13.09
N LEU A 27 10.38 -3.28 -12.88
CA LEU A 27 10.26 -4.01 -11.64
C LEU A 27 11.27 -5.15 -11.59
N LEU A 28 12.21 -5.08 -10.65
CA LEU A 28 13.18 -6.15 -10.38
C LEU A 28 12.66 -7.12 -9.30
N PHE A 29 12.13 -6.56 -8.22
CA PHE A 29 11.74 -7.29 -7.02
C PHE A 29 10.40 -6.79 -6.47
N LYS A 30 9.68 -7.70 -5.80
CA LYS A 30 8.38 -7.46 -5.15
C LYS A 30 8.25 -8.43 -3.97
N ALA A 31 8.22 -7.91 -2.75
CA ALA A 31 8.32 -8.72 -1.54
C ALA A 31 7.16 -9.71 -1.36
N SER A 32 5.91 -9.34 -1.69
CA SER A 32 4.79 -10.29 -1.64
C SER A 32 4.85 -11.45 -2.61
N VAL A 33 5.65 -11.33 -3.67
CA VAL A 33 5.78 -12.38 -4.69
C VAL A 33 7.06 -13.17 -4.49
N HIS A 34 8.16 -12.49 -4.14
CA HIS A 34 9.49 -13.09 -4.04
C HIS A 34 9.91 -13.42 -2.60
N GLY A 35 9.09 -13.04 -1.60
CA GLY A 35 9.38 -13.19 -0.19
C GLY A 35 10.04 -11.95 0.42
N TYR A 36 10.00 -11.87 1.75
CA TYR A 36 10.49 -10.75 2.54
C TYR A 36 11.94 -10.93 3.03
N SER A 37 12.74 -11.81 2.41
CA SER A 37 14.12 -12.02 2.84
C SER A 37 15.12 -11.17 2.06
N GLY A 38 16.21 -10.76 2.73
CA GLY A 38 17.34 -10.10 2.05
C GLY A 38 17.95 -10.97 0.94
N SER A 39 17.98 -12.28 1.13
CA SER A 39 18.45 -13.23 0.10
C SER A 39 17.62 -13.19 -1.19
N SER A 40 16.29 -13.11 -1.10
CA SER A 40 15.42 -12.99 -2.26
C SER A 40 15.58 -11.65 -2.98
N PHE A 41 15.86 -10.59 -2.21
CA PHE A 41 16.17 -9.27 -2.77
C PHE A 41 17.47 -9.32 -3.59
N HIS A 42 18.58 -9.78 -3.00
CA HIS A 42 19.89 -9.83 -3.66
C HIS A 42 19.90 -10.70 -4.92
N GLN A 43 19.20 -11.84 -4.89
CA GLN A 43 19.06 -12.71 -6.07
C GLN A 43 18.48 -11.97 -7.30
N LYS A 44 17.75 -10.87 -7.09
CA LYS A 44 17.07 -10.13 -8.16
C LYS A 44 17.65 -8.74 -8.42
N CYS A 45 18.19 -8.07 -7.41
CA CYS A 45 18.54 -6.66 -7.49
C CYS A 45 20.04 -6.40 -7.59
N ASP A 46 20.89 -7.38 -7.34
CA ASP A 46 22.34 -7.17 -7.40
C ASP A 46 22.83 -6.90 -8.82
N ASN A 47 23.78 -5.97 -8.92
CA ASN A 47 24.42 -5.55 -10.18
C ASN A 47 23.42 -5.11 -11.27
N GLN A 48 22.26 -4.58 -10.89
CA GLN A 48 21.23 -4.08 -11.81
C GLN A 48 21.37 -2.58 -12.13
N GLY A 49 22.33 -1.90 -11.53
CA GLY A 49 22.53 -0.46 -11.64
C GLY A 49 21.70 0.36 -10.66
N PRO A 50 21.49 1.65 -10.98
CA PRO A 50 20.68 2.56 -10.17
C PRO A 50 19.31 1.96 -9.81
N THR A 51 18.99 1.97 -8.51
CA THR A 51 17.82 1.26 -7.99
C THR A 51 17.02 2.17 -7.06
N ILE A 52 15.71 2.22 -7.30
CA ILE A 52 14.74 2.84 -6.38
C ILE A 52 14.01 1.73 -5.61
N THR A 53 14.11 1.76 -4.29
CA THR A 53 13.33 0.94 -3.36
C THR A 53 12.03 1.66 -3.05
N VAL A 54 10.90 0.99 -3.21
CA VAL A 54 9.55 1.57 -3.02
C VAL A 54 8.77 0.73 -2.03
N ALA A 55 8.25 1.38 -0.99
CA ALA A 55 7.48 0.79 0.10
C ALA A 55 6.13 1.51 0.27
N TYR A 56 5.16 0.78 0.82
CA TYR A 56 3.83 1.29 1.16
C TYR A 56 3.53 0.95 2.61
N ASN A 57 2.73 1.77 3.29
CA ASN A 57 2.23 1.48 4.63
C ASN A 57 0.74 1.82 4.79
N ASN A 58 0.18 1.60 5.98
CA ASN A 58 -1.23 1.89 6.28
C ASN A 58 -1.49 3.39 6.53
N SER A 59 -0.44 4.19 6.67
CA SER A 59 -0.53 5.66 6.77
C SER A 59 -0.70 6.34 5.40
N ALA A 60 -0.92 5.55 4.34
CA ALA A 60 -1.13 6.04 2.98
C ALA A 60 0.08 6.80 2.42
N LEU A 61 1.28 6.34 2.78
CA LEU A 61 2.53 6.87 2.24
C LEU A 61 3.15 5.87 1.28
N VAL A 62 3.65 6.36 0.14
CA VAL A 62 4.66 5.65 -0.65
C VAL A 62 6.02 6.26 -0.31
N TYR A 63 6.92 5.48 0.24
CA TYR A 63 8.22 5.97 0.70
C TYR A 63 9.32 4.99 0.33
N GLY A 64 10.57 5.42 0.47
CA GLY A 64 11.66 4.61 -0.02
C GLY A 64 12.98 5.33 -0.09
N GLY A 65 13.89 4.75 -0.87
CA GLY A 65 15.19 5.34 -1.12
C GLY A 65 15.70 4.97 -2.51
N TYR A 66 16.52 5.86 -3.05
CA TYR A 66 17.22 5.69 -4.31
C TYR A 66 18.73 5.63 -4.06
N VAL A 67 19.40 4.72 -4.77
CA VAL A 67 20.85 4.68 -4.91
C VAL A 67 21.22 4.65 -6.40
N SER A 68 22.30 5.33 -6.74
CA SER A 68 22.92 5.31 -8.08
C SER A 68 23.99 4.22 -8.23
N LYS A 69 24.44 3.62 -7.13
CA LYS A 69 25.39 2.50 -7.11
C LYS A 69 24.69 1.15 -7.10
N ASP A 70 25.44 0.12 -7.52
CA ASP A 70 25.00 -1.27 -7.46
C ASP A 70 24.91 -1.79 -6.03
N PHE A 71 23.91 -2.62 -5.76
CA PHE A 71 24.00 -3.61 -4.69
C PHE A 71 24.89 -4.76 -5.15
N ALA A 72 25.83 -5.18 -4.30
CA ALA A 72 26.82 -6.19 -4.64
C ALA A 72 27.24 -7.08 -3.45
N GLN A 73 26.61 -6.91 -2.27
CA GLN A 73 26.90 -7.70 -1.07
C GLN A 73 28.36 -7.61 -0.61
N THR A 74 29.03 -6.47 -0.80
CA THR A 74 30.44 -6.26 -0.44
C THR A 74 30.71 -6.23 1.08
N GLY A 75 29.66 -6.06 1.89
CA GLY A 75 29.75 -5.90 3.34
C GLY A 75 30.27 -4.54 3.79
N GLN A 76 30.40 -3.57 2.87
CA GLN A 76 30.95 -2.25 3.15
C GLN A 76 29.86 -1.17 3.17
N ASP A 77 30.16 -0.07 3.84
CA ASP A 77 29.38 1.16 3.70
C ASP A 77 29.76 1.86 2.39
N VAL A 78 28.75 2.19 1.57
CA VAL A 78 28.94 2.72 0.23
C VAL A 78 28.54 4.20 0.18
N TYR A 79 29.47 5.03 -0.31
CA TYR A 79 29.24 6.46 -0.53
C TYR A 79 28.56 6.70 -1.86
N ASP A 80 27.46 7.44 -1.82
CA ASP A 80 26.69 7.81 -3.00
C ASP A 80 26.04 9.19 -2.82
N GLU A 81 26.69 10.22 -3.33
CA GLU A 81 26.21 11.61 -3.25
C GLU A 81 24.88 11.84 -3.98
N LYS A 82 24.46 10.92 -4.85
CA LYS A 82 23.17 10.98 -5.55
C LYS A 82 22.06 10.25 -4.81
N ALA A 83 22.36 9.59 -3.70
CA ALA A 83 21.36 8.87 -2.93
C ALA A 83 20.46 9.81 -2.15
N PHE A 84 19.19 9.43 -2.08
CA PHE A 84 18.17 10.15 -1.33
C PHE A 84 17.10 9.19 -0.82
N LEU A 85 16.48 9.52 0.31
CA LEU A 85 15.20 8.96 0.72
C LEU A 85 14.05 9.81 0.15
N PHE A 86 12.88 9.22 -0.01
CA PHE A 86 11.70 9.96 -0.44
C PHE A 86 10.43 9.52 0.31
N SER A 87 9.43 10.39 0.27
CA SER A 87 8.07 10.11 0.72
C SER A 87 7.05 10.82 -0.17
N LEU A 88 5.97 10.14 -0.48
CA LEU A 88 4.86 10.59 -1.30
C LEU A 88 3.56 10.35 -0.54
N ASP A 89 2.86 11.43 -0.24
CA ASP A 89 1.57 11.37 0.46
C ASP A 89 0.42 11.08 -0.51
N CYS A 90 -0.25 9.93 -0.35
CA CYS A 90 -1.37 9.51 -1.18
C CYS A 90 -2.74 10.05 -0.71
N ARG A 91 -2.80 10.80 0.39
CA ARG A 91 -4.08 11.24 0.98
C ARG A 91 -4.69 12.43 0.25
N SER A 92 -3.85 13.18 -0.46
CA SER A 92 -4.24 14.39 -1.22
C SER A 92 -4.10 14.15 -2.72
N GLU A 93 -4.93 14.84 -3.51
CA GLU A 93 -4.74 14.90 -4.97
C GLU A 93 -3.49 15.71 -5.35
N ASP A 94 -3.10 16.65 -4.48
CA ASP A 94 -1.82 17.35 -4.55
C ASP A 94 -0.75 16.47 -3.91
N PHE A 95 -0.22 15.53 -4.69
CA PHE A 95 0.86 14.64 -4.28
C PHE A 95 2.06 15.45 -3.79
N ILE A 96 2.34 15.39 -2.49
CA ILE A 96 3.52 16.03 -1.89
C ILE A 96 4.66 15.02 -1.95
N LEU A 97 5.62 15.26 -2.84
CA LEU A 97 6.86 14.49 -2.94
C LEU A 97 7.96 15.17 -2.13
N ARG A 98 8.46 14.46 -1.11
CA ARG A 98 9.60 14.87 -0.28
C ARG A 98 10.81 14.06 -0.67
N GLN A 99 11.97 14.70 -0.72
CA GLN A 99 13.27 14.06 -0.89
C GLN A 99 14.20 14.49 0.25
N VAL A 100 14.95 13.54 0.79
CA VAL A 100 15.94 13.76 1.84
C VAL A 100 17.27 13.26 1.31
N PRO A 101 18.22 14.15 0.99
CA PRO A 101 19.53 13.74 0.50
C PRO A 101 20.34 13.06 1.60
N VAL A 102 21.33 12.26 1.20
CA VAL A 102 22.33 11.72 2.14
C VAL A 102 23.03 12.84 2.90
N THR A 103 23.28 12.62 4.19
CA THR A 103 24.04 13.56 5.02
C THR A 103 25.47 13.70 4.48
N ASN A 104 25.96 14.93 4.39
CA ASN A 104 27.30 15.17 3.84
C ASN A 104 28.39 14.41 4.60
N GLY A 105 29.27 13.73 3.86
CA GLY A 105 30.35 12.92 4.41
C GLY A 105 29.90 11.61 5.06
N GLN A 106 28.64 11.21 4.91
CA GLN A 106 28.15 9.91 5.35
C GLN A 106 27.97 8.96 4.16
N PRO A 107 28.09 7.63 4.39
CA PRO A 107 27.65 6.64 3.42
C PRO A 107 26.13 6.72 3.18
N ALA A 108 25.71 6.24 2.01
CA ALA A 108 24.31 6.22 1.61
C ALA A 108 23.61 4.90 1.94
N PHE A 109 24.34 3.78 1.95
CA PHE A 109 23.79 2.47 2.28
C PHE A 109 24.91 1.53 2.75
N ASN A 110 24.53 0.52 3.53
CA ASN A 110 25.40 -0.61 3.86
C ASN A 110 25.12 -1.74 2.88
N ASP A 111 26.12 -2.12 2.09
CA ASP A 111 26.03 -3.16 1.06
C ASP A 111 26.31 -4.55 1.63
N GLY A 112 25.74 -4.87 2.79
CA GLY A 112 25.81 -6.20 3.38
C GLY A 112 24.95 -7.22 2.63
N ALA A 113 24.95 -8.47 3.13
CA ALA A 113 24.04 -9.51 2.64
C ALA A 113 22.60 -9.39 3.20
N TYR A 114 22.24 -8.18 3.62
CA TYR A 114 20.95 -7.85 4.20
C TYR A 114 20.05 -7.19 3.15
N SER A 115 18.77 -7.08 3.45
CA SER A 115 17.81 -6.32 2.65
C SER A 115 18.21 -4.84 2.42
N PRO A 116 17.50 -4.08 1.55
CA PRO A 116 17.87 -2.70 1.23
C PRO A 116 18.11 -1.86 2.50
N ASN A 117 19.37 -1.48 2.73
CA ASN A 117 19.84 -0.91 4.00
C ASN A 117 20.46 0.46 3.78
N PHE A 118 19.67 1.51 3.92
CA PHE A 118 20.09 2.91 3.77
C PHE A 118 20.71 3.48 5.06
N GLY A 119 21.09 2.62 6.02
CA GLY A 119 21.57 2.98 7.36
C GLY A 119 20.50 3.56 8.29
N SER A 120 19.75 4.57 7.81
CA SER A 120 18.65 5.19 8.54
C SER A 120 17.28 4.54 8.25
N LEU A 121 17.14 3.81 7.14
CA LEU A 121 16.00 2.97 6.84
C LEU A 121 16.47 1.60 6.33
N ILE A 122 15.99 0.53 6.97
CA ILE A 122 16.28 -0.85 6.55
C ILE A 122 14.97 -1.53 6.22
N PHE A 123 14.76 -1.79 4.93
CA PHE A 123 13.56 -2.48 4.45
C PHE A 123 13.65 -3.97 4.73
N LEU A 124 12.52 -4.67 4.79
CA LEU A 124 12.47 -6.12 5.03
C LEU A 124 13.21 -6.57 6.30
N TYR A 125 13.17 -5.73 7.34
CA TYR A 125 13.96 -5.92 8.55
C TYR A 125 13.61 -7.25 9.23
N ASN A 126 14.65 -7.98 9.66
CA ASN A 126 14.53 -9.34 10.20
C ASN A 126 13.76 -10.32 9.29
N ASN A 127 13.91 -10.18 7.97
CA ASN A 127 13.23 -10.99 6.96
C ASN A 127 11.69 -10.96 7.10
N SER A 128 11.14 -9.80 7.47
CA SER A 128 9.71 -9.60 7.71
C SER A 128 9.17 -8.44 6.86
N ASN A 129 7.87 -8.18 6.95
CA ASN A 129 7.26 -7.01 6.32
C ASN A 129 7.44 -5.73 7.15
N ASN A 130 8.46 -5.63 7.99
CA ASN A 130 8.76 -4.43 8.77
C ASN A 130 9.92 -3.64 8.18
N VAL A 131 9.95 -2.36 8.50
CA VAL A 131 11.06 -1.45 8.26
C VAL A 131 11.71 -1.09 9.60
N PHE A 132 13.03 -1.04 9.66
CA PHE A 132 13.73 -0.41 10.77
C PHE A 132 14.02 1.05 10.43
N SER A 133 13.80 1.96 11.38
CA SER A 133 13.99 3.40 11.20
C SER A 133 14.86 3.99 12.30
N ASN A 134 15.92 4.67 11.91
CA ASN A 134 16.88 5.35 12.79
C ASN A 134 17.47 6.59 12.08
N PRO A 135 16.69 7.67 11.95
CA PRO A 135 17.17 8.91 11.34
C PRO A 135 18.33 9.52 12.14
N GLY A 136 19.19 10.27 11.46
CA GLY A 136 20.24 11.09 12.09
C GLY A 136 21.58 10.96 11.38
N ASN A 137 22.17 9.76 11.34
CA ASN A 137 23.49 9.56 10.71
C ASN A 137 23.41 9.67 9.18
N TYR A 138 22.98 8.61 8.50
CA TYR A 138 23.07 8.50 7.04
C TYR A 138 22.11 9.48 6.36
N PHE A 139 20.89 9.57 6.90
CA PHE A 139 19.88 10.52 6.47
C PHE A 139 19.22 11.15 7.70
N ASN A 140 19.01 12.47 7.66
CA ASN A 140 18.32 13.20 8.72
C ASN A 140 16.91 13.58 8.27
N PHE A 141 15.89 13.05 8.94
CA PHE A 141 14.48 13.28 8.61
C PHE A 141 13.57 13.11 9.82
N ASP A 142 12.36 13.67 9.73
CA ASP A 142 11.28 13.38 10.68
C ASP A 142 10.57 12.06 10.27
N PRO A 143 10.57 11.01 11.12
CA PRO A 143 9.86 9.76 10.89
C PRO A 143 8.37 9.93 10.52
N ALA A 144 7.70 10.94 11.08
CA ALA A 144 6.30 11.20 10.79
C ALA A 144 6.10 11.69 9.35
N GLU A 145 7.05 12.45 8.79
CA GLU A 145 6.97 12.96 7.42
C GLU A 145 7.36 11.92 6.37
N ILE A 146 8.28 11.01 6.69
CA ILE A 146 8.75 10.01 5.72
C ILE A 146 7.85 8.77 5.70
N HIS A 147 7.47 8.25 6.86
CA HIS A 147 6.74 6.99 6.94
C HIS A 147 5.59 7.04 7.97
N GLY A 148 5.18 8.21 8.45
CA GLY A 148 3.98 8.35 9.29
C GLY A 148 4.06 7.62 10.62
N ASN A 149 5.28 7.30 11.10
CA ASN A 149 5.51 6.37 12.23
C ASN A 149 4.92 4.96 12.03
N ASP A 150 4.55 4.58 10.80
CA ASP A 150 4.08 3.25 10.45
C ASP A 150 5.14 2.50 9.63
N LEU A 151 5.78 1.54 10.29
CA LEU A 151 6.87 0.74 9.77
C LEU A 151 6.41 -0.61 9.20
N VAL A 152 5.11 -0.88 9.19
CA VAL A 152 4.55 -2.13 8.64
C VAL A 152 4.27 -1.94 7.16
N LEU A 153 4.94 -2.74 6.34
CA LEU A 153 4.77 -2.74 4.89
C LEU A 153 3.43 -3.35 4.47
N THR A 154 2.81 -2.72 3.48
CA THR A 154 1.57 -3.15 2.84
C THR A 154 1.76 -3.38 1.34
N GLU A 155 0.76 -3.97 0.71
CA GLU A 155 0.74 -4.22 -0.74
C GLU A 155 0.34 -3.00 -1.59
N GLY A 156 0.33 -1.80 -1.02
CA GLY A 156 -0.02 -0.60 -1.77
C GLY A 156 -0.51 0.52 -0.87
N CYS A 157 -0.53 1.73 -1.42
CA CYS A 157 -1.32 2.83 -0.86
C CYS A 157 -2.78 2.46 -1.08
N GLY A 158 -3.54 2.21 0.00
CA GLY A 158 -4.97 1.92 -0.10
C GLY A 158 -5.67 2.97 -0.98
N GLU A 159 -6.65 2.55 -1.77
CA GLU A 159 -7.47 3.47 -2.57
C GLU A 159 -8.32 4.32 -1.62
N TYR A 160 -7.73 5.39 -1.08
CA TYR A 160 -8.51 6.46 -0.50
C TYR A 160 -9.28 7.08 -1.67
N LEU A 161 -10.58 6.82 -1.70
CA LEU A 161 -11.49 7.48 -2.61
C LEU A 161 -11.51 8.98 -2.25
N THR A 162 -10.56 9.75 -2.80
CA THR A 162 -10.49 11.22 -2.65
C THR A 162 -11.76 11.87 -3.18
N LYS A 163 -12.40 11.21 -4.14
CA LYS A 163 -13.74 11.51 -4.64
C LYS A 163 -14.66 10.31 -4.44
N PRO A 164 -15.91 10.52 -4.01
CA PRO A 164 -16.90 9.45 -3.96
C PRO A 164 -16.97 8.71 -5.30
N LEU A 165 -16.96 7.37 -5.27
CA LEU A 165 -17.08 6.54 -6.48
C LEU A 165 -18.32 6.91 -7.33
N ARG A 166 -19.34 7.51 -6.69
CA ARG A 166 -20.49 8.14 -7.33
C ARG A 166 -20.80 9.43 -6.58
N ASN A 167 -21.04 10.51 -7.32
CA ASN A 167 -21.63 11.71 -6.75
C ASN A 167 -23.14 11.47 -6.57
N ILE A 168 -23.55 11.04 -5.37
CA ILE A 168 -24.95 10.73 -5.05
C ILE A 168 -25.51 11.89 -4.26
N ASP A 169 -26.63 12.45 -4.71
CA ASP A 169 -27.46 13.32 -3.89
C ASP A 169 -28.10 12.49 -2.77
N TRP A 170 -27.73 12.81 -1.52
CA TRP A 170 -28.26 12.15 -0.32
C TRP A 170 -29.44 12.89 0.30
N SER A 171 -30.09 13.79 -0.46
CA SER A 171 -31.35 14.42 -0.03
C SER A 171 -32.38 13.36 0.41
N PRO A 172 -33.25 13.67 1.39
CA PRO A 172 -34.24 12.71 1.88
C PRO A 172 -35.11 12.14 0.77
N GLY A 173 -35.47 12.95 -0.23
CA GLY A 173 -36.23 12.52 -1.41
C GLY A 173 -35.46 11.49 -2.23
N LYS A 174 -34.20 11.77 -2.59
CA LYS A 174 -33.39 10.85 -3.39
C LYS A 174 -33.04 9.56 -2.64
N ARG A 175 -32.78 9.67 -1.33
CA ARG A 175 -32.61 8.51 -0.45
C ARG A 175 -33.83 7.60 -0.47
N ASN A 176 -35.04 8.16 -0.32
CA ASN A 176 -36.28 7.38 -0.36
C ASN A 176 -36.49 6.71 -1.72
N GLU A 177 -36.22 7.43 -2.83
CA GLU A 177 -36.28 6.87 -4.18
C GLU A 177 -35.36 5.66 -4.34
N LEU A 178 -34.10 5.77 -3.89
CA LEU A 178 -33.13 4.66 -3.95
C LEU A 178 -33.56 3.47 -3.09
N MET A 179 -34.09 3.72 -1.89
CA MET A 179 -34.60 2.67 -1.02
C MET A 179 -35.77 1.92 -1.66
N GLU A 180 -36.70 2.63 -2.28
CA GLU A 180 -37.82 2.02 -3.00
C GLU A 180 -37.39 1.29 -4.27
N ALA A 181 -36.38 1.80 -4.99
CA ALA A 181 -35.81 1.11 -6.15
C ALA A 181 -35.17 -0.24 -5.74
N ILE A 182 -34.49 -0.30 -4.60
CA ILE A 182 -33.90 -1.55 -4.09
C ILE A 182 -34.99 -2.52 -3.62
N LYS A 183 -36.01 -2.03 -2.90
CA LYS A 183 -37.13 -2.88 -2.44
C LYS A 183 -37.97 -3.45 -3.58
N SER A 184 -38.17 -2.67 -4.64
CA SER A 184 -38.98 -3.07 -5.80
C SER A 184 -38.18 -3.85 -6.85
N TRP A 185 -36.86 -3.98 -6.67
CA TRP A 185 -36.01 -4.71 -7.59
C TRP A 185 -36.44 -6.17 -7.71
N LYS A 186 -36.49 -6.67 -8.95
CA LYS A 186 -36.76 -8.06 -9.28
C LYS A 186 -35.67 -8.59 -10.20
N PRO A 187 -35.26 -9.86 -10.05
CA PRO A 187 -34.31 -10.47 -10.95
C PRO A 187 -34.90 -10.58 -12.36
N VAL A 188 -34.06 -10.36 -13.37
CA VAL A 188 -34.43 -10.49 -14.79
C VAL A 188 -34.88 -11.92 -15.11
N ILE A 189 -34.32 -12.90 -14.40
CA ILE A 189 -34.66 -14.31 -14.54
C ILE A 189 -35.73 -14.65 -13.49
N THR A 190 -36.96 -14.88 -13.96
CA THR A 190 -38.14 -15.13 -13.12
C THR A 190 -38.10 -16.45 -12.33
N SER A 191 -37.20 -17.38 -12.68
CA SER A 191 -36.97 -18.62 -11.91
C SER A 191 -36.14 -18.40 -10.65
N VAL A 192 -35.48 -17.26 -10.51
CA VAL A 192 -34.72 -16.90 -9.31
C VAL A 192 -35.63 -16.08 -8.41
N SER A 193 -36.03 -16.63 -7.26
CA SER A 193 -36.91 -15.93 -6.30
C SER A 193 -36.15 -15.04 -5.32
N LYS A 194 -34.83 -15.21 -5.19
CA LYS A 194 -33.98 -14.48 -4.23
C LYS A 194 -32.60 -14.20 -4.80
N ALA A 195 -32.09 -12.99 -4.58
CA ALA A 195 -30.68 -12.72 -4.76
C ALA A 195 -29.90 -13.24 -3.55
N ARG A 196 -28.74 -13.85 -3.78
CA ARG A 196 -27.77 -14.18 -2.72
C ARG A 196 -26.45 -13.53 -3.06
N VAL A 197 -25.93 -12.75 -2.13
CA VAL A 197 -24.64 -12.07 -2.28
C VAL A 197 -23.65 -12.73 -1.33
N LEU A 198 -22.52 -13.19 -1.88
CA LEU A 198 -21.39 -13.72 -1.11
C LEU A 198 -20.29 -12.67 -1.04
N LEU A 199 -19.95 -12.24 0.17
CA LEU A 199 -18.82 -11.33 0.41
C LEU A 199 -17.57 -12.15 0.73
N VAL A 200 -16.51 -12.02 -0.07
CA VAL A 200 -15.25 -12.77 0.09
C VAL A 200 -14.08 -11.80 0.29
N GLY A 201 -13.15 -12.14 1.19
CA GLY A 201 -11.98 -11.32 1.48
C GLY A 201 -11.24 -11.75 2.75
N PRO A 202 -10.00 -11.27 2.98
CA PRO A 202 -9.17 -11.62 4.14
C PRO A 202 -9.84 -11.37 5.50
N VAL A 203 -9.42 -12.05 6.56
CA VAL A 203 -9.89 -11.75 7.93
C VAL A 203 -9.56 -10.28 8.26
N GLY A 204 -10.47 -9.59 8.95
CA GLY A 204 -10.31 -8.17 9.28
C GLY A 204 -10.65 -7.19 8.16
N SER A 205 -10.93 -7.65 6.92
CA SER A 205 -11.24 -6.77 5.77
C SER A 205 -12.61 -6.05 5.83
N GLY A 206 -13.27 -6.02 6.98
CA GLY A 206 -14.54 -5.29 7.17
C GLY A 206 -15.81 -5.92 6.58
N LYS A 207 -15.79 -7.17 6.11
CA LYS A 207 -16.96 -7.84 5.49
C LYS A 207 -18.21 -7.86 6.37
N SER A 208 -18.07 -8.30 7.62
CA SER A 208 -19.20 -8.35 8.58
C SER A 208 -19.67 -6.94 8.94
N SER A 209 -18.75 -6.00 9.08
CA SER A 209 -19.07 -4.59 9.35
C SER A 209 -19.89 -3.99 8.22
N PHE A 210 -19.49 -4.21 6.95
CA PHE A 210 -20.25 -3.79 5.78
C PHE A 210 -21.67 -4.39 5.77
N PHE A 211 -21.80 -5.69 6.01
CA PHE A 211 -23.11 -6.35 6.09
C PHE A 211 -24.01 -5.74 7.17
N ASN A 212 -23.46 -5.55 8.38
CA ASN A 212 -24.19 -4.93 9.49
C ASN A 212 -24.59 -3.48 9.16
N SER A 213 -23.74 -2.71 8.49
CA SER A 213 -24.07 -1.35 8.04
C SER A 213 -25.24 -1.36 7.05
N VAL A 214 -25.22 -2.22 6.03
CA VAL A 214 -26.31 -2.33 5.06
C VAL A 214 -27.61 -2.74 5.76
N SER A 215 -27.56 -3.80 6.57
CA SER A 215 -28.72 -4.29 7.33
C SER A 215 -29.32 -3.21 8.22
N SER A 216 -28.47 -2.44 8.90
CA SER A 216 -28.92 -1.36 9.80
C SER A 216 -29.63 -0.23 9.05
N VAL A 217 -29.16 0.12 7.85
CA VAL A 217 -29.80 1.14 7.01
C VAL A 217 -31.20 0.70 6.56
N PHE A 218 -31.38 -0.57 6.20
CA PHE A 218 -32.68 -1.09 5.76
C PHE A 218 -33.65 -1.34 6.91
N GLN A 219 -33.15 -1.69 8.10
CA GLN A 219 -34.00 -1.89 9.28
C GLN A 219 -34.30 -0.59 10.05
N GLY A 220 -33.54 0.47 9.81
CA GLY A 220 -33.71 1.77 10.48
C GLY A 220 -33.16 1.81 11.92
N HIS A 221 -32.50 0.75 12.38
CA HIS A 221 -31.81 0.68 13.67
C HIS A 221 -30.51 -0.10 13.52
N VAL A 222 -29.60 0.02 14.50
CA VAL A 222 -28.34 -0.72 14.49
C VAL A 222 -28.60 -2.23 14.58
N THR A 223 -27.87 -3.00 13.77
CA THR A 223 -27.98 -4.47 13.71
C THR A 223 -26.59 -5.09 13.78
N SER A 224 -26.48 -6.23 14.45
CA SER A 224 -25.23 -7.01 14.57
C SER A 224 -25.50 -8.47 14.24
N GLN A 225 -25.96 -8.72 13.00
CA GLN A 225 -26.36 -10.04 12.54
C GLN A 225 -25.17 -10.89 12.06
N ALA A 226 -24.12 -10.25 11.54
CA ALA A 226 -22.85 -10.93 11.28
C ALA A 226 -21.87 -10.66 12.41
N ASN A 227 -21.28 -11.73 12.96
CA ASN A 227 -20.17 -11.61 13.90
C ASN A 227 -19.02 -10.86 13.23
N THR A 228 -18.59 -9.74 13.80
CA THR A 228 -17.31 -9.11 13.47
C THR A 228 -16.21 -10.03 13.98
N GLY A 229 -15.67 -10.87 13.10
CA GLY A 229 -14.80 -11.96 13.50
C GLY A 229 -13.45 -11.49 14.07
N VAL A 230 -13.18 -11.90 15.30
CA VAL A 230 -11.83 -12.29 15.75
C VAL A 230 -11.63 -13.75 15.32
N THR A 231 -10.41 -14.07 14.89
CA THR A 231 -9.88 -15.34 14.34
C THR A 231 -10.77 -16.59 14.49
N THR A 232 -11.70 -16.81 13.55
CA THR A 232 -12.08 -18.14 13.00
C THR A 232 -13.09 -17.96 11.87
N GLN A 233 -12.95 -18.76 10.80
CA GLN A 233 -13.70 -18.65 9.55
C GLN A 233 -15.21 -18.77 9.76
N VAL A 234 -15.98 -17.81 9.22
CA VAL A 234 -17.43 -17.99 9.02
C VAL A 234 -17.80 -17.55 7.61
N ARG A 235 -18.44 -18.46 6.86
CA ARG A 235 -19.14 -18.17 5.62
C ARG A 235 -20.48 -17.53 5.97
N HIS A 236 -20.81 -16.40 5.36
CA HIS A 236 -22.13 -15.78 5.49
C HIS A 236 -22.84 -15.79 4.12
N GLU A 237 -23.99 -16.46 4.06
CA GLU A 237 -24.93 -16.34 2.95
C GLU A 237 -25.98 -15.27 3.28
N VAL A 238 -26.23 -14.35 2.36
CA VAL A 238 -27.29 -13.34 2.47
C VAL A 238 -28.52 -13.84 1.72
N ASN A 239 -29.68 -13.82 2.37
CA ASN A 239 -30.98 -13.98 1.70
C ASN A 239 -31.67 -12.61 1.68
N PHE A 240 -31.96 -12.11 0.47
CA PHE A 240 -32.91 -11.03 0.26
C PHE A 240 -34.33 -11.58 0.09
#